data_AF-A0A369VI01-F1
#
_entry.id   AF-A0A369VI01-F1
#
_cell.length_a   1.000
_cell.length_b   1.000
_cell.length_c   1.000
_cell.angle_alpha   90.00
_cell.angle_beta   90.00
_cell.angle_gamma   90.00
#
_symmetry.space_group_name_H-M   'P 1'
#
loop_
_entity.id
_entity.type
_entity.pdbx_description
1 polymer ?
#
loop_
_entity_poly.entity_id
_entity_poly.type
_entity_poly.pdbx_seq_one_letter_code
_entity_poly.pdbx_strand_id
1 'polypeptide(L)'
;MAIFCTKCGTSNADTEAFCEHCGAALRKHEVPQRPLEGGAQRLALGSQKILYASVALGSLLVVGVAAAYFALTPPAPTSARLLAAAKAGHGEGLLQRSKRQLCLSNMDYGVDKFNAARHDTRTQNWLNTLVEAGLYSPGTVVMGGGYFASPLIQYAATPELVKWRDGGRLCLAKGVEITDIVDIQKPSEKALDNAATPKLHTVAAKLVLQATDAAPWLEKANVQSELLGQLTGWKFQDGKLQKQVPDVFGLRDGQWATGPVYKAELEKQYASAQGASAGQGKTVSAAMGGGLFAGLAKLFSFGGHPLQGKWHMDTGSFGPFGSAGQSASLGVSFTFTSDTMEMGGASIKCNFEVNGNRVKVTPEGTAESYIFEMRDKNTAIVDLGIFQLTYKRVQ
;
A
#
# COMPACT_ATOMS: atom_id res chain seq x y z
N MET A 1 -19.85 15.06 -31.97
CA MET A 1 -20.20 13.71 -32.50
C MET A 1 -19.53 12.65 -31.65
N ALA A 2 -20.25 11.70 -31.04
CA ALA A 2 -19.61 10.73 -30.13
C ALA A 2 -18.50 9.90 -30.80
N ILE A 3 -17.35 9.74 -30.12
CA ILE A 3 -16.24 8.89 -30.55
C ILE A 3 -16.28 7.60 -29.76
N PHE A 4 -16.26 6.47 -30.47
CA PHE A 4 -16.21 5.15 -29.86
C PHE A 4 -14.77 4.70 -29.63
N CYS A 5 -14.50 4.22 -28.43
CA CYS A 5 -13.20 3.68 -28.09
C CYS A 5 -12.95 2.39 -28.89
N THR A 6 -11.86 2.35 -29.66
CA THR A 6 -11.48 1.18 -30.47
C THR A 6 -10.95 0.01 -29.64
N LYS A 7 -10.79 0.17 -28.33
CA LYS A 7 -10.31 -0.87 -27.41
C LYS A 7 -11.42 -1.53 -26.59
N CYS A 8 -12.39 -0.76 -26.09
CA CYS A 8 -13.45 -1.30 -25.23
C CYS A 8 -14.88 -0.99 -25.73
N GLY A 9 -15.04 -0.28 -26.84
CA GLY A 9 -16.35 0.02 -27.44
C GLY A 9 -17.16 1.13 -26.76
N THR A 10 -16.67 1.71 -25.66
CA THR A 10 -17.37 2.78 -24.94
C THR A 10 -17.52 4.04 -25.80
N SER A 11 -18.69 4.67 -25.78
CA SER A 11 -18.98 5.96 -26.43
C SER A 11 -18.46 7.11 -25.56
N ASN A 12 -17.68 8.03 -26.12
CA ASN A 12 -17.12 9.17 -25.39
C ASN A 12 -17.49 10.48 -26.09
N ALA A 13 -17.48 11.58 -25.33
CA ALA A 13 -17.60 12.91 -25.89
C ALA A 13 -16.43 13.22 -26.84
N ASP A 14 -16.67 14.01 -27.88
CA ASP A 14 -15.69 14.14 -28.95
C ASP A 14 -14.42 14.85 -28.50
N THR A 15 -14.50 15.75 -27.52
CA THR A 15 -13.37 16.51 -26.96
C THR A 15 -12.47 15.68 -26.05
N GLU A 16 -12.85 14.44 -25.72
CA GLU A 16 -12.08 13.59 -24.81
C GLU A 16 -10.82 13.05 -25.48
N ALA A 17 -9.67 13.27 -24.83
CA ALA A 17 -8.38 12.75 -25.30
C ALA A 17 -8.23 11.25 -25.00
N PHE A 18 -8.93 10.74 -23.98
CA PHE A 18 -8.85 9.36 -23.49
C PHE A 18 -10.23 8.79 -23.19
N CYS A 19 -10.37 7.47 -23.30
CA CYS A 19 -11.61 6.78 -23.01
C CYS A 19 -11.91 6.82 -21.51
N GLU A 20 -13.13 7.23 -21.15
CA GLU A 20 -13.58 7.33 -19.76
C GLU A 20 -13.61 5.97 -19.04
N HIS A 21 -13.78 4.88 -19.77
CA HIS A 21 -13.93 3.55 -19.21
C HIS A 21 -12.61 2.77 -19.10
N CYS A 22 -11.76 2.83 -20.12
CA CYS A 22 -10.52 2.04 -20.17
C CYS A 22 -9.23 2.88 -20.25
N GLY A 23 -9.33 4.20 -20.36
CA GLY A 23 -8.18 5.11 -20.44
C GLY A 23 -7.42 5.10 -21.77
N ALA A 24 -7.87 4.35 -22.78
CA ALA A 24 -7.22 4.33 -24.09
C ALA A 24 -7.38 5.67 -24.84
N ALA A 25 -6.31 6.17 -25.46
CA ALA A 25 -6.34 7.44 -26.21
C ALA A 25 -7.33 7.37 -27.39
N LEU A 26 -8.14 8.42 -27.56
CA LEU A 26 -9.24 8.48 -28.54
C LEU A 26 -8.89 9.24 -29.82
N ARG A 27 -7.94 10.18 -29.79
CA ARG A 27 -7.53 10.98 -30.96
C ARG A 27 -6.02 10.95 -31.21
N LYS A 28 -5.64 10.84 -32.49
CA LYS A 28 -4.31 11.17 -33.01
C LYS A 28 -4.20 12.70 -33.00
N HIS A 29 -3.28 13.29 -32.23
CA HIS A 29 -2.99 14.71 -32.37
C HIS A 29 -2.22 14.94 -33.67
N GLU A 30 -2.89 15.52 -34.66
CA GLU A 30 -2.27 16.02 -35.87
C GLU A 30 -1.72 17.42 -35.57
N VAL A 31 -0.40 17.52 -35.39
CA VAL A 31 0.28 18.79 -35.15
C VAL A 31 0.25 19.60 -36.45
N PRO A 32 -0.17 20.89 -36.46
CA PRO A 32 -0.14 21.70 -37.67
C PRO A 32 1.31 21.93 -38.11
N GLN A 33 1.69 21.40 -39.28
CA GLN A 33 2.99 21.68 -39.89
C GLN A 33 3.01 23.11 -40.44
N ARG A 34 3.97 23.93 -40.00
CA ARG A 34 4.29 25.22 -40.63
C ARG A 34 4.90 24.98 -42.01
N PRO A 35 4.50 25.69 -43.07
CA PRO A 35 5.12 25.56 -44.39
C PRO A 35 6.50 26.24 -44.38
N LEU A 36 7.54 25.50 -44.75
CA LEU A 36 8.81 26.07 -45.17
C LEU A 36 8.75 26.30 -46.68
N GLU A 37 8.76 27.58 -47.07
CA GLU A 37 9.05 28.02 -48.43
C GLU A 37 10.46 27.58 -48.84
N GLY A 38 10.60 27.16 -50.10
CA GLY A 38 11.90 26.86 -50.68
C GLY A 38 11.84 26.30 -52.10
N GLY A 39 11.86 27.21 -53.08
CA GLY A 39 12.57 26.99 -54.35
C GLY A 39 11.87 26.19 -55.44
N ALA A 40 11.23 26.92 -56.35
CA ALA A 40 10.85 26.41 -57.67
C ALA A 40 12.08 26.17 -58.56
N GLN A 41 12.16 25.02 -59.21
CA GLN A 41 12.71 24.90 -60.56
C GLN A 41 11.84 23.97 -61.40
N ARG A 42 11.26 24.53 -62.47
CA ARG A 42 10.68 23.81 -63.59
C ARG A 42 11.79 23.46 -64.57
N LEU A 43 11.79 22.24 -65.11
CA LEU A 43 12.29 21.95 -66.45
C LEU A 43 11.40 20.89 -67.09
N ALA A 44 11.21 21.06 -68.40
CA ALA A 44 10.06 20.63 -69.17
C ALA A 44 10.36 19.43 -70.08
N LEU A 45 9.28 18.67 -70.35
CA LEU A 45 8.94 17.82 -71.50
C LEU A 45 9.87 16.68 -71.97
N GLY A 46 9.26 15.48 -72.12
CA GLY A 46 9.78 14.41 -72.97
C GLY A 46 8.98 13.09 -72.97
N SER A 47 7.98 13.00 -73.85
CA SER A 47 7.47 11.81 -74.58
C SER A 47 7.27 10.44 -73.89
N GLN A 48 5.99 10.05 -73.83
CA GLN A 48 5.35 8.73 -74.00
C GLN A 48 6.12 7.40 -73.80
N LYS A 49 5.48 6.57 -72.95
CA LYS A 49 5.51 5.09 -72.82
C LYS A 49 6.74 4.51 -72.10
N ILE A 50 6.54 4.13 -70.84
CA ILE A 50 6.88 2.80 -70.29
C ILE A 50 6.01 2.57 -69.04
N LEU A 51 5.35 1.41 -69.03
CA LEU A 51 4.55 0.88 -67.94
C LEU A 51 5.44 0.39 -66.76
N TYR A 52 4.85 0.41 -65.55
CA TYR A 52 5.26 -0.27 -64.31
C TYR A 52 6.55 0.19 -63.60
N ALA A 53 6.39 0.89 -62.46
CA ALA A 53 7.01 0.57 -61.17
C ALA A 53 6.68 1.67 -60.15
N SER A 54 5.51 1.55 -59.53
CA SER A 54 5.07 2.36 -58.40
C SER A 54 5.71 1.86 -57.09
N VAL A 55 6.11 2.82 -56.24
CA VAL A 55 6.10 2.75 -54.76
C VAL A 55 7.21 1.92 -54.12
N ALA A 56 8.31 2.58 -53.76
CA ALA A 56 9.22 2.10 -52.70
C ALA A 56 10.10 3.21 -52.12
N LEU A 57 9.53 4.29 -51.58
CA LEU A 57 10.26 5.25 -50.72
C LEU A 57 9.27 6.11 -49.92
N GLY A 58 8.42 5.47 -49.12
CA GLY A 58 7.47 6.15 -48.23
C GLY A 58 7.15 5.41 -46.93
N SER A 59 7.62 4.17 -46.77
CA SER A 59 7.26 3.28 -45.66
C SER A 59 8.32 3.18 -44.55
N LEU A 60 9.50 3.77 -44.71
CA LEU A 60 10.58 3.64 -43.72
C LEU A 60 10.58 4.69 -42.59
N LEU A 61 9.76 5.75 -42.66
CA LEU A 61 9.71 6.77 -41.60
C LEU A 61 8.54 6.61 -40.61
N VAL A 62 7.49 5.86 -40.95
CA VAL A 62 6.33 5.68 -40.04
C VAL A 62 6.62 4.65 -38.94
N VAL A 63 7.49 3.67 -39.19
CA VAL A 63 7.88 2.67 -38.18
C VAL A 63 8.80 3.28 -37.11
N GLY A 64 9.70 4.20 -37.49
CA GLY A 64 10.60 4.87 -36.55
C GLY A 64 9.88 5.80 -35.57
N VAL A 65 8.85 6.53 -36.03
CA VAL A 65 8.11 7.49 -35.19
C VAL A 65 7.15 6.77 -34.24
N ALA A 66 6.53 5.66 -34.65
CA ALA A 66 5.69 4.87 -33.74
C ALA A 66 6.52 4.18 -32.63
N ALA A 67 7.71 3.67 -32.97
CA ALA A 67 8.63 3.10 -31.99
C ALA A 67 9.18 4.18 -31.03
N ALA A 68 9.51 5.38 -31.52
CA ALA A 68 9.94 6.50 -30.70
C ALA A 68 8.82 7.05 -29.80
N TYR A 69 7.56 7.06 -30.25
CA TYR A 69 6.42 7.53 -29.46
C TYR A 69 6.00 6.54 -28.35
N PHE A 70 6.09 5.23 -28.61
CA PHE A 70 5.94 4.21 -27.57
C PHE A 70 7.12 4.18 -26.59
N ALA A 71 8.29 4.69 -26.98
CA ALA A 71 9.45 4.81 -26.09
C ALA A 71 9.39 6.04 -25.16
N LEU A 72 8.56 7.05 -25.47
CA LEU A 72 8.52 8.33 -24.75
C LEU A 72 7.27 8.56 -23.88
N THR A 73 6.26 7.68 -23.98
CA THR A 73 5.09 7.72 -23.08
C THR A 73 5.29 6.73 -21.93
N PRO A 74 5.06 7.14 -20.66
CA PRO A 74 5.07 6.21 -19.53
C PRO A 74 4.23 4.97 -19.85
N PRO A 75 4.72 3.75 -19.62
CA PRO A 75 3.92 2.57 -19.85
C PRO A 75 2.62 2.68 -19.06
N ALA A 76 1.48 2.49 -19.73
CA ALA A 76 0.19 2.48 -19.05
C ALA A 76 0.20 1.49 -17.85
N PRO A 77 -0.34 1.88 -16.69
CA PRO A 77 -0.38 1.04 -15.48
C PRO A 77 -1.48 -0.03 -15.61
N THR A 78 -1.29 -0.99 -16.51
CA THR A 78 -2.23 -2.10 -16.67
C THR A 78 -2.07 -3.12 -15.54
N SER A 79 -3.14 -3.84 -15.19
CA SER A 79 -3.12 -4.88 -14.15
C SER A 79 -1.97 -5.87 -14.34
N ALA A 80 -1.76 -6.35 -15.57
CA ALA A 80 -0.68 -7.29 -15.89
C ALA A 80 0.73 -6.74 -15.60
N ARG A 81 0.98 -5.46 -15.90
CA ARG A 81 2.28 -4.81 -15.65
C ARG A 81 2.50 -4.57 -14.16
N LEU A 82 1.47 -4.08 -13.46
CA LEU A 82 1.53 -3.88 -12.02
C LEU A 82 1.65 -5.21 -11.28
N LEU A 83 1.02 -6.29 -11.76
CA LEU A 83 1.13 -7.62 -11.16
C LEU A 83 2.56 -8.15 -11.25
N ALA A 84 3.19 -8.00 -12.43
CA ALA A 84 4.60 -8.36 -12.60
C ALA A 84 5.50 -7.55 -11.65
N ALA A 85 5.26 -6.24 -11.54
CA ALA A 85 5.98 -5.37 -10.62
C ALA A 85 5.77 -5.76 -9.15
N ALA A 86 4.55 -6.15 -8.77
CA ALA A 86 4.22 -6.57 -7.41
C ALA A 86 4.92 -7.88 -7.03
N LYS A 87 4.89 -8.87 -7.93
CA LYS A 87 5.57 -10.16 -7.74
C LYS A 87 7.08 -9.98 -7.60
N ALA A 88 7.68 -9.11 -8.40
CA ALA A 88 9.11 -8.81 -8.31
C ALA A 88 9.45 -7.99 -7.04
N GLY A 89 8.61 -7.02 -6.69
CA GLY A 89 8.92 -6.01 -5.68
C GLY A 89 8.73 -6.45 -4.23
N HIS A 90 7.70 -7.24 -3.93
CA HIS A 90 7.37 -7.62 -2.54
C HIS A 90 8.19 -8.80 -2.00
N GLY A 91 8.82 -9.57 -2.90
CA GLY A 91 9.56 -10.78 -2.56
C GLY A 91 8.75 -11.78 -1.72
N GLU A 92 9.44 -12.71 -1.07
CA GLU A 92 8.80 -13.71 -0.18
C GLU A 92 8.26 -13.11 1.12
N GLY A 93 8.76 -11.94 1.53
CA GLY A 93 8.43 -11.34 2.83
C GLY A 93 6.96 -11.00 3.00
N LEU A 94 6.31 -10.43 1.97
CA LEU A 94 4.87 -10.19 2.01
C LEU A 94 4.08 -11.50 2.09
N LEU A 95 4.42 -12.46 1.23
CA LEU A 95 3.73 -13.76 1.16
C LEU A 95 3.83 -14.51 2.48
N GLN A 96 5.01 -14.51 3.11
CA GLN A 96 5.25 -15.19 4.37
C GLN A 96 4.50 -14.53 5.54
N ARG A 97 4.44 -13.19 5.58
CA ARG A 97 3.61 -12.48 6.57
C ARG A 97 2.12 -12.78 6.36
N SER A 98 1.66 -12.77 5.13
CA SER A 98 0.27 -13.08 4.77
C SER A 98 -0.09 -14.53 5.09
N LYS A 99 0.81 -15.48 4.83
CA LYS A 99 0.65 -16.89 5.23
C LYS A 99 0.52 -17.03 6.74
N ARG A 100 1.35 -16.35 7.53
CA ARG A 100 1.23 -16.35 9.00
C ARG A 100 -0.12 -15.81 9.48
N GLN A 101 -0.70 -14.84 8.77
CA GLN A 101 -2.04 -14.34 9.08
C GLN A 101 -3.15 -15.37 8.80
N LEU A 102 -2.90 -16.38 7.96
CA LEU A 102 -3.84 -17.48 7.72
C LEU A 102 -3.74 -18.60 8.77
N CYS A 103 -2.85 -18.46 9.76
CA CYS A 103 -2.66 -19.44 10.83
C CYS A 103 -3.20 -18.92 12.16
N LEU A 104 -4.22 -19.60 12.68
CA LEU A 104 -4.88 -19.30 13.94
C LEU A 104 -4.01 -19.69 15.13
N SER A 105 -4.00 -18.85 16.15
CA SER A 105 -3.22 -19.02 17.39
C SER A 105 -4.06 -18.82 18.66
N ASN A 106 -5.38 -18.92 18.53
CA ASN A 106 -6.35 -18.76 19.63
C ASN A 106 -6.33 -19.92 20.64
N MET A 107 -5.75 -21.06 20.28
CA MET A 107 -5.48 -22.20 21.16
C MET A 107 -4.21 -22.90 20.71
N ASP A 108 -3.63 -23.74 21.57
CA ASP A 108 -2.51 -24.59 21.18
C ASP A 108 -3.03 -25.82 20.40
N TYR A 109 -2.82 -25.82 19.09
CA TYR A 109 -3.14 -26.94 18.21
C TYR A 109 -2.06 -28.03 18.23
N GLY A 110 -0.96 -27.81 18.95
CA GLY A 110 0.16 -28.74 19.13
C GLY A 110 -0.17 -29.97 19.96
N VAL A 111 -1.21 -29.89 20.81
CA VAL A 111 -1.58 -30.96 21.74
C VAL A 111 -2.45 -32.04 21.10
N ASP A 112 -2.20 -33.30 21.44
CA ASP A 112 -2.97 -34.45 20.93
C ASP A 112 -4.36 -34.55 21.55
N LYS A 113 -4.51 -34.03 22.77
CA LYS A 113 -5.76 -34.06 23.54
C LYS A 113 -6.05 -32.69 24.12
N PHE A 114 -7.27 -32.23 23.92
CA PHE A 114 -7.75 -30.97 24.46
C PHE A 114 -8.93 -31.24 25.40
N ASN A 115 -8.86 -30.71 26.61
CA ASN A 115 -9.93 -30.85 27.60
C ASN A 115 -10.68 -29.52 27.72
N ALA A 116 -12.00 -29.56 27.52
CA ALA A 116 -12.90 -28.44 27.77
C ALA A 116 -13.74 -28.72 29.03
N ALA A 117 -13.98 -27.68 29.83
CA ALA A 117 -14.93 -27.77 30.93
C ALA A 117 -16.37 -27.90 30.39
N ARG A 118 -17.20 -28.73 31.02
CA ARG A 118 -18.60 -28.97 30.59
C ARG A 118 -19.45 -27.68 30.55
N HIS A 119 -19.12 -26.68 31.35
CA HIS A 119 -19.83 -25.39 31.39
C HIS A 119 -19.23 -24.33 30.46
N ASP A 120 -18.08 -24.58 29.83
CA ASP A 120 -17.46 -23.66 28.89
C ASP A 120 -18.03 -23.89 27.48
N THR A 121 -19.20 -23.29 27.23
CA THR A 121 -19.93 -23.42 25.97
C THR A 121 -19.17 -22.79 24.80
N ARG A 122 -18.39 -21.73 25.03
CA ARG A 122 -17.60 -21.07 23.98
C ARG A 122 -16.52 -22.01 23.44
N THR A 123 -15.73 -22.60 24.33
CA THR A 123 -14.66 -23.53 23.94
C THR A 123 -15.23 -24.80 23.33
N GLN A 124 -16.36 -25.31 23.86
CA GLN A 124 -17.05 -26.45 23.26
C GLN A 124 -17.57 -26.15 21.85
N ASN A 125 -18.20 -25.01 21.62
CA ASN A 125 -18.67 -24.63 20.29
C ASN A 125 -17.52 -24.57 19.29
N TRP A 126 -16.41 -23.94 19.68
CA TRP A 126 -15.19 -23.90 18.86
C TRP A 126 -14.67 -25.30 18.53
N LEU A 127 -14.51 -26.18 19.53
CA LEU A 127 -14.04 -27.54 19.32
C LEU A 127 -15.01 -28.37 18.48
N ASN A 128 -16.32 -28.17 18.64
CA ASN A 128 -17.33 -28.83 17.83
C ASN A 128 -17.26 -28.37 16.36
N THR A 129 -17.00 -27.10 16.08
CA THR A 129 -16.68 -26.64 14.72
C THR A 129 -15.45 -27.34 14.16
N LEU A 130 -14.41 -27.55 14.96
CA LEU A 130 -13.22 -28.29 14.53
C LEU A 130 -13.49 -29.79 14.34
N VAL A 131 -14.44 -30.38 15.07
CA VAL A 131 -14.95 -31.74 14.84
C VAL A 131 -15.70 -31.80 13.51
N GLU A 132 -16.55 -30.82 13.21
CA GLU A 132 -17.21 -30.71 11.89
C GLU A 132 -16.19 -30.58 10.75
N ALA A 133 -15.08 -29.88 10.98
CA ALA A 133 -13.95 -29.79 10.05
C ALA A 133 -13.14 -31.10 9.93
N GLY A 134 -13.40 -32.08 10.80
CA GLY A 134 -12.67 -33.35 10.86
C GLY A 134 -11.28 -33.25 11.50
N LEU A 135 -10.96 -32.13 12.14
CA LEU A 135 -9.66 -31.86 12.78
C LEU A 135 -9.57 -32.46 14.19
N TYR A 136 -10.71 -32.64 14.86
CA TYR A 136 -10.81 -33.32 16.14
C TYR A 136 -11.87 -34.43 16.08
N SER A 137 -11.73 -35.42 16.94
CA SER A 137 -12.76 -36.43 17.19
C SER A 137 -13.84 -35.86 18.12
N PRO A 138 -15.11 -36.35 18.03
CA PRO A 138 -16.18 -35.92 18.92
C PRO A 138 -15.78 -36.00 20.39
N GLY A 139 -16.22 -35.01 21.18
CA GLY A 139 -15.87 -34.91 22.59
C GLY A 139 -16.40 -36.11 23.40
N THR A 140 -15.54 -36.68 24.24
CA THR A 140 -15.90 -37.77 25.16
C THR A 140 -15.83 -37.29 26.61
N VAL A 141 -16.78 -37.72 27.45
CA VAL A 141 -16.77 -37.33 28.86
C VAL A 141 -15.72 -38.14 29.59
N VAL A 142 -14.76 -37.45 30.21
CA VAL A 142 -13.72 -38.03 31.05
C VAL A 142 -13.76 -37.41 32.44
N MET A 143 -13.32 -38.15 33.46
CA MET A 143 -13.16 -37.60 34.80
C MET A 143 -11.78 -36.96 34.90
N GLY A 144 -11.72 -35.67 35.25
CA GLY A 144 -10.46 -34.97 35.48
C GLY A 144 -9.68 -35.58 36.65
N GLY A 145 -8.35 -35.61 36.55
CA GLY A 145 -7.50 -36.10 37.64
C GLY A 145 -7.46 -35.14 38.83
N GLY A 146 -7.54 -35.66 40.05
CA GLY A 146 -7.42 -34.89 41.30
C GLY A 146 -8.39 -35.34 42.39
N TYR A 147 -8.25 -34.76 43.60
CA TYR A 147 -9.08 -35.07 44.77
C TYR A 147 -10.56 -34.71 44.59
N PHE A 148 -10.86 -33.77 43.70
CA PHE A 148 -12.22 -33.38 43.29
C PHE A 148 -12.37 -33.54 41.77
N ALA A 149 -12.53 -34.78 41.32
CA ALA A 149 -12.69 -35.09 39.90
C ALA A 149 -13.96 -34.45 39.34
N SER A 150 -13.80 -33.44 38.48
CA SER A 150 -14.89 -32.82 37.73
C SER A 150 -14.98 -33.44 36.33
N PRO A 151 -16.20 -33.61 35.77
CA PRO A 151 -16.35 -34.12 34.42
C PRO A 151 -15.85 -33.08 33.39
N LEU A 152 -14.92 -33.51 32.54
CA LEU A 152 -14.39 -32.76 31.41
C LEU A 152 -14.85 -33.41 30.10
N ILE A 153 -14.86 -32.62 29.02
CA ILE A 153 -15.05 -33.13 27.67
C ILE A 153 -13.68 -33.14 26.99
N GLN A 154 -13.20 -34.33 26.65
CA GLN A 154 -11.93 -34.53 25.98
C GLN A 154 -12.14 -34.71 24.47
N TYR A 155 -11.42 -33.90 23.71
CA TYR A 155 -11.34 -33.94 22.25
C TYR A 155 -9.95 -34.46 21.86
N ALA A 156 -9.88 -35.35 20.88
CA ALA A 156 -8.61 -35.91 20.40
C ALA A 156 -8.31 -35.40 18.98
N ALA A 157 -7.08 -34.97 18.74
CA ALA A 157 -6.63 -34.54 17.42
C ALA A 157 -6.72 -35.69 16.41
N THR A 158 -7.14 -35.39 15.19
CA THR A 158 -7.12 -36.36 14.08
C THR A 158 -5.84 -36.21 13.26
N PRO A 159 -5.49 -37.20 12.42
CA PRO A 159 -4.40 -37.05 11.45
C PRO A 159 -4.59 -35.89 10.48
N GLU A 160 -5.83 -35.44 10.26
CA GLU A 160 -6.13 -34.28 9.41
C GLU A 160 -5.60 -32.98 10.04
N LEU A 161 -5.69 -32.81 11.37
CA LEU A 161 -5.13 -31.65 12.05
C LEU A 161 -3.62 -31.50 11.81
N VAL A 162 -2.89 -32.61 11.84
CA VAL A 162 -1.43 -32.62 11.61
C VAL A 162 -1.09 -32.08 10.22
N LYS A 163 -1.93 -32.38 9.22
CA LYS A 163 -1.75 -31.84 7.87
C LYS A 163 -1.93 -30.34 7.81
N TRP A 164 -2.71 -29.72 8.69
CA TRP A 164 -3.02 -28.28 8.62
C TRP A 164 -2.35 -27.45 9.71
N ARG A 165 -1.47 -28.06 10.50
CA ARG A 165 -0.78 -27.41 11.61
C ARG A 165 0.60 -26.87 11.21
N ASP A 166 0.97 -25.73 11.79
CA ASP A 166 2.34 -25.20 11.81
C ASP A 166 2.74 -24.90 13.27
N GLY A 167 3.53 -25.79 13.88
CA GLY A 167 3.83 -25.74 15.31
C GLY A 167 2.55 -25.88 16.15
N GLY A 168 2.24 -24.88 16.97
CA GLY A 168 1.01 -24.82 17.77
C GLY A 168 -0.17 -24.13 17.08
N ARG A 169 -0.09 -23.82 15.77
CA ARG A 169 -1.09 -23.01 15.04
C ARG A 169 -1.85 -23.82 14.00
N LEU A 170 -3.12 -23.49 13.79
CA LEU A 170 -3.95 -24.07 12.72
C LEU A 170 -3.94 -23.17 11.48
N CYS A 171 -3.35 -23.64 10.38
CA CYS A 171 -3.30 -22.91 9.12
C CYS A 171 -4.44 -23.29 8.19
N LEU A 172 -5.16 -22.29 7.69
CA LEU A 172 -6.29 -22.45 6.78
C LEU A 172 -5.87 -22.72 5.32
N ALA A 173 -4.59 -22.50 4.99
CA ALA A 173 -4.01 -22.75 3.68
C ALA A 173 -2.49 -23.01 3.79
N LYS A 174 -1.89 -23.55 2.73
CA LYS A 174 -0.45 -23.86 2.70
C LYS A 174 0.44 -22.72 2.22
N GLY A 175 -0.09 -21.87 1.36
CA GLY A 175 0.62 -20.74 0.81
C GLY A 175 -0.28 -19.57 0.50
N VAL A 176 0.34 -18.50 0.02
CA VAL A 176 -0.31 -17.28 -0.44
C VAL A 176 0.45 -16.81 -1.66
N GLU A 177 -0.27 -16.34 -2.67
CA GLU A 177 0.29 -15.72 -3.86
C GLU A 177 -0.42 -14.40 -4.19
N ILE A 178 0.23 -13.56 -4.98
CA ILE A 178 -0.41 -12.38 -5.58
C ILE A 178 -0.99 -12.82 -6.92
N THR A 179 -2.31 -12.82 -7.06
CA THR A 179 -2.99 -13.29 -8.27
C THR A 179 -3.37 -12.16 -9.22
N ASP A 180 -3.70 -10.98 -8.68
CA ASP A 180 -4.21 -9.88 -9.49
C ASP A 180 -3.96 -8.50 -8.85
N ILE A 181 -4.21 -7.45 -9.64
CA ILE A 181 -4.20 -6.05 -9.22
C ILE A 181 -5.53 -5.39 -9.60
N VAL A 182 -6.24 -4.89 -8.60
CA VAL A 182 -7.56 -4.27 -8.74
C VAL A 182 -7.55 -2.82 -8.23
N ASP A 183 -8.62 -2.08 -8.48
CA ASP A 183 -8.81 -0.68 -8.02
C ASP A 183 -7.65 0.25 -8.41
N ILE A 184 -7.18 0.13 -9.65
CA ILE A 184 -6.09 0.95 -10.20
C ILE A 184 -6.58 2.40 -10.32
N GLN A 185 -5.97 3.30 -9.56
CA GLN A 185 -6.31 4.71 -9.55
C GLN A 185 -5.68 5.46 -10.74
N LYS A 186 -6.08 6.73 -10.90
CA LYS A 186 -5.44 7.61 -11.89
C LYS A 186 -3.97 7.85 -11.52
N PRO A 187 -3.04 7.80 -12.48
CA PRO A 187 -1.64 8.17 -12.23
C PRO A 187 -1.54 9.58 -11.65
N SER A 188 -0.71 9.74 -10.64
CA SER A 188 -0.40 11.03 -10.03
C SER A 188 1.08 11.36 -10.24
N GLU A 189 1.37 12.63 -10.48
CA GLU A 189 2.72 13.18 -10.51
C GLU A 189 3.01 13.83 -9.17
N LYS A 190 3.99 13.31 -8.43
CA LYS A 190 4.50 13.99 -7.24
C LYS A 190 5.80 14.68 -7.61
N ALA A 191 5.82 16.01 -7.50
CA ALA A 191 7.05 16.78 -7.56
C ALA A 191 7.82 16.54 -6.26
N LEU A 192 9.09 16.15 -6.36
CA LEU A 192 10.03 16.33 -5.25
C LEU A 192 10.32 17.82 -5.17
N ASP A 193 10.35 18.39 -3.97
CA ASP A 193 10.37 19.85 -3.68
C ASP A 193 11.53 20.66 -4.33
N ASN A 194 12.40 20.04 -5.13
CA ASN A 194 13.42 20.70 -5.93
C ASN A 194 13.14 20.56 -7.44
N ALA A 195 13.15 21.68 -8.16
CA ALA A 195 12.89 21.77 -9.61
C ALA A 195 13.86 20.96 -10.50
N ALA A 196 14.93 20.39 -9.93
CA ALA A 196 15.94 19.61 -10.63
C ALA A 196 15.75 18.08 -10.51
N THR A 197 14.81 17.60 -9.68
CA THR A 197 14.55 16.16 -9.52
C THR A 197 13.42 15.68 -10.45
N PRO A 198 13.55 14.48 -11.05
CA PRO A 198 12.52 13.94 -11.94
C PRO A 198 11.20 13.76 -11.19
N LYS A 199 10.09 14.16 -11.83
CA LYS A 199 8.74 13.94 -11.30
C LYS A 199 8.50 12.44 -11.13
N LEU A 200 7.99 12.05 -9.96
CA LEU A 200 7.65 10.66 -9.70
C LEU A 200 6.21 10.39 -10.13
N HIS A 201 6.06 9.59 -11.18
CA HIS A 201 4.76 9.05 -11.57
C HIS A 201 4.43 7.88 -10.67
N THR A 202 3.33 8.00 -9.93
CA THR A 202 2.86 6.94 -9.03
C THR A 202 1.42 6.58 -9.32
N VAL A 203 1.06 5.33 -9.04
CA VAL A 203 -0.31 4.84 -9.14
C VAL A 203 -0.62 3.98 -7.90
N ALA A 204 -1.72 4.30 -7.24
CA ALA A 204 -2.25 3.48 -6.16
C ALA A 204 -3.14 2.38 -6.74
N ALA A 205 -3.02 1.17 -6.20
CA ALA A 205 -3.87 0.03 -6.55
C ALA A 205 -3.98 -0.93 -5.36
N LYS A 206 -4.76 -2.00 -5.51
CA LYS A 206 -4.86 -3.07 -4.51
C LYS A 206 -4.32 -4.38 -5.06
N LEU A 207 -3.45 -5.01 -4.29
CA LEU A 207 -2.98 -6.37 -4.53
C LEU A 207 -4.08 -7.35 -4.11
N VAL A 208 -4.41 -8.31 -4.97
CA VAL A 208 -5.24 -9.46 -4.59
C VAL A 208 -4.32 -10.59 -4.16
N LEU A 209 -4.31 -10.86 -2.86
CA LEU A 209 -3.67 -12.02 -2.28
C LEU A 209 -4.67 -13.17 -2.27
N GLN A 210 -4.24 -14.34 -2.75
CA GLN A 210 -5.04 -15.55 -2.73
C GLN A 210 -4.28 -16.66 -2.02
N ALA A 211 -4.97 -17.41 -1.18
CA ALA A 211 -4.40 -18.58 -0.55
C ALA A 211 -4.24 -19.71 -1.58
N THR A 212 -3.12 -20.43 -1.50
CA THR A 212 -2.86 -21.63 -2.29
C THR A 212 -3.02 -22.86 -1.38
N ASP A 213 -3.63 -23.90 -1.92
CA ASP A 213 -4.02 -25.11 -1.19
C ASP A 213 -4.78 -24.77 0.10
N ALA A 214 -5.94 -24.13 -0.07
CA ALA A 214 -6.86 -23.87 1.02
C ALA A 214 -7.42 -25.20 1.56
N ALA A 215 -7.72 -25.23 2.86
CA ALA A 215 -8.19 -26.43 3.49
C ALA A 215 -9.60 -26.81 2.99
N PRO A 216 -9.83 -28.08 2.59
CA PRO A 216 -11.08 -28.48 1.93
C PRO A 216 -12.29 -28.35 2.86
N TRP A 217 -12.09 -28.45 4.18
CA TRP A 217 -13.14 -28.26 5.17
C TRP A 217 -13.66 -26.82 5.27
N LEU A 218 -13.01 -25.83 4.64
CA LEU A 218 -13.51 -24.47 4.53
C LEU A 218 -14.74 -24.34 3.62
N GLU A 219 -15.04 -25.35 2.80
CA GLU A 219 -16.26 -25.38 1.98
C GLU A 219 -17.54 -25.56 2.82
N LYS A 220 -17.40 -26.01 4.08
CA LYS A 220 -18.54 -26.15 5.00
C LYS A 220 -18.90 -24.79 5.59
N ALA A 221 -20.11 -24.31 5.33
CA ALA A 221 -20.57 -22.97 5.72
C ALA A 221 -20.36 -22.65 7.22
N ASN A 222 -20.68 -23.58 8.13
CA ASN A 222 -20.50 -23.39 9.58
C ASN A 222 -19.03 -23.27 9.98
N VAL A 223 -18.15 -24.07 9.36
CA VAL A 223 -16.70 -24.02 9.60
C VAL A 223 -16.14 -22.70 9.05
N GLN A 224 -16.59 -22.32 7.85
CA GLN A 224 -16.19 -21.08 7.20
C GLN A 224 -16.52 -19.85 8.06
N SER A 225 -17.76 -19.72 8.55
CA SER A 225 -18.18 -18.53 9.30
C SER A 225 -17.37 -18.34 10.60
N GLU A 226 -17.17 -19.42 11.34
CA GLU A 226 -16.45 -19.38 12.62
C GLU A 226 -14.95 -19.13 12.43
N LEU A 227 -14.31 -19.82 11.47
CA LEU A 227 -12.86 -19.70 11.28
C LEU A 227 -12.47 -18.40 10.58
N LEU A 228 -13.25 -17.95 9.59
CA LEU A 228 -12.98 -16.65 8.95
C LEU A 228 -13.25 -15.47 9.88
N GLY A 229 -14.16 -15.61 10.86
CA GLY A 229 -14.36 -14.62 11.91
C GLY A 229 -13.10 -14.34 12.74
N GLN A 230 -12.15 -15.28 12.77
CA GLN A 230 -10.85 -15.11 13.44
C GLN A 230 -9.79 -14.44 12.54
N LEU A 231 -10.04 -14.29 11.24
CA LEU A 231 -9.09 -13.75 10.28
C LEU A 231 -9.40 -12.30 9.91
N THR A 232 -8.42 -11.41 10.04
CA THR A 232 -8.60 -9.99 9.68
C THR A 232 -8.42 -9.76 8.17
N GLY A 233 -9.53 -9.41 7.50
CA GLY A 233 -9.56 -8.93 6.12
C GLY A 233 -9.46 -10.02 5.05
N TRP A 234 -9.44 -11.31 5.45
CA TRP A 234 -9.56 -12.44 4.53
C TRP A 234 -11.03 -12.79 4.33
N LYS A 235 -11.40 -13.12 3.09
CA LYS A 235 -12.75 -13.50 2.70
C LYS A 235 -12.68 -14.73 1.81
N PHE A 236 -13.63 -15.63 1.95
CA PHE A 236 -13.77 -16.77 1.07
C PHE A 236 -14.86 -16.45 0.03
N GLN A 237 -14.45 -16.30 -1.23
CA GLN A 237 -15.29 -15.90 -2.35
C GLN A 237 -14.95 -16.79 -3.54
N ASP A 238 -15.97 -17.29 -4.25
CA ASP A 238 -15.81 -18.17 -5.41
C ASP A 238 -14.89 -19.38 -5.18
N GLY A 239 -15.01 -20.01 -4.01
CA GLY A 239 -14.18 -21.15 -3.60
C GLY A 239 -12.73 -20.80 -3.25
N LYS A 240 -12.39 -19.51 -3.17
CA LYS A 240 -11.03 -19.02 -2.95
C LYS A 240 -10.95 -18.12 -1.74
N LEU A 241 -9.94 -18.35 -0.90
CA LEU A 241 -9.63 -17.49 0.22
C LEU A 241 -8.75 -16.32 -0.25
N GLN A 242 -9.29 -15.10 -0.22
CA GLN A 242 -8.65 -13.91 -0.78
C GLN A 242 -8.63 -12.73 0.19
N LYS A 243 -7.64 -11.84 0.00
CA LYS A 243 -7.49 -10.58 0.73
C LYS A 243 -6.97 -9.51 -0.20
N GLN A 244 -7.55 -8.32 -0.12
CA GLN A 244 -7.06 -7.15 -0.84
C GLN A 244 -6.16 -6.30 0.06
N VAL A 245 -4.98 -5.94 -0.43
CA VAL A 245 -4.00 -5.11 0.30
C VAL A 245 -3.67 -3.89 -0.54
N PRO A 246 -3.83 -2.66 -0.02
CA PRO A 246 -3.46 -1.46 -0.77
C PRO A 246 -1.95 -1.40 -0.98
N ASP A 247 -1.53 -0.90 -2.14
CA ASP A 247 -0.14 -0.65 -2.47
C ASP A 247 0.03 0.51 -3.46
N VAL A 248 1.26 1.01 -3.57
CA VAL A 248 1.61 2.14 -4.44
C VAL A 248 2.77 1.73 -5.33
N PHE A 249 2.58 1.89 -6.63
CA PHE A 249 3.58 1.63 -7.65
C PHE A 249 4.16 2.95 -8.11
N GLY A 250 5.47 2.99 -8.31
CA GLY A 250 6.15 4.13 -8.92
C GLY A 250 6.82 3.73 -10.22
N LEU A 251 6.86 4.66 -11.17
CA LEU A 251 7.55 4.47 -12.43
C LEU A 251 9.05 4.76 -12.26
N ARG A 252 9.88 3.80 -12.64
CA ARG A 252 11.34 3.88 -12.61
C ARG A 252 11.92 3.25 -13.86
N ASP A 253 12.84 3.97 -14.51
CA ASP A 253 13.57 3.46 -15.69
C ASP A 253 12.61 2.92 -16.78
N GLY A 254 11.44 3.56 -16.93
CA GLY A 254 10.40 3.14 -17.87
C GLY A 254 9.62 1.88 -17.46
N GLN A 255 9.72 1.43 -16.21
CA GLN A 255 9.01 0.27 -15.67
C GLN A 255 8.32 0.58 -14.34
N TRP A 256 7.18 -0.06 -14.08
CA TRP A 256 6.52 0.05 -12.78
C TRP A 256 7.25 -0.79 -11.74
N ALA A 257 7.44 -0.24 -10.55
CA ALA A 257 8.08 -0.90 -9.42
C ALA A 257 7.31 -0.64 -8.12
N THR A 258 7.41 -1.57 -7.16
CA THR A 258 6.85 -1.45 -5.81
C THR A 258 7.69 -2.28 -4.82
N GLY A 259 7.25 -2.36 -3.57
CA GLY A 259 7.82 -3.21 -2.54
C GLY A 259 8.86 -2.52 -1.65
N PRO A 260 9.34 -3.21 -0.59
CA PRO A 260 10.21 -2.61 0.42
C PRO A 260 11.53 -2.10 -0.15
N VAL A 261 12.11 -2.80 -1.14
CA VAL A 261 13.38 -2.38 -1.76
C VAL A 261 13.20 -1.08 -2.55
N TYR A 262 12.13 -0.99 -3.34
CA TYR A 262 11.84 0.23 -4.10
C TYR A 262 11.53 1.41 -3.17
N LYS A 263 10.78 1.19 -2.08
CA LYS A 263 10.45 2.22 -1.09
C LYS A 263 11.69 2.71 -0.34
N ALA A 264 12.59 1.81 0.06
CA ALA A 264 13.86 2.18 0.70
C ALA A 264 14.78 2.97 -0.25
N GLU A 265 14.77 2.64 -1.54
CA GLU A 265 15.56 3.37 -2.54
C GLU A 265 14.97 4.75 -2.84
N LEU A 266 13.64 4.88 -2.88
CA LEU A 266 12.96 6.17 -2.91
C LEU A 266 13.39 7.03 -1.72
N GLU A 267 13.30 6.51 -0.49
CA GLU A 267 13.72 7.21 0.72
C GLU A 267 15.19 7.68 0.65
N LYS A 268 16.10 6.85 0.12
CA LYS A 268 17.49 7.25 -0.11
C LYS A 268 17.62 8.39 -1.14
N GLN A 269 16.84 8.36 -2.21
CA GLN A 269 16.82 9.43 -3.21
C GLN A 269 16.25 10.75 -2.65
N TYR A 270 15.23 10.67 -1.80
CA TYR A 270 14.74 11.82 -1.06
C TYR A 270 15.81 12.37 -0.10
N ALA A 271 16.50 11.50 0.63
CA ALA A 271 17.55 11.89 1.57
C ALA A 271 18.77 12.52 0.86
N SER A 272 19.19 11.98 -0.29
CA SER A 272 20.31 12.53 -1.05
C SER A 272 19.97 13.86 -1.73
N ALA A 273 18.73 14.05 -2.19
CA ALA A 273 18.24 15.33 -2.70
C ALA A 273 18.19 16.43 -1.61
N GLN A 274 17.98 16.04 -0.34
CA GLN A 274 18.04 16.95 0.81
C GLN A 274 19.48 17.16 1.34
N GLY A 275 20.39 16.21 1.11
CA GLY A 275 21.81 16.32 1.48
C GLY A 275 22.66 17.10 0.48
N ALA A 276 22.30 17.09 -0.81
CA ALA A 276 23.02 17.82 -1.86
C ALA A 276 22.90 19.35 -1.73
N SER A 277 21.90 19.86 -1.01
CA SER A 277 21.77 21.29 -0.68
C SER A 277 22.65 21.73 0.50
N ALA A 278 23.30 20.80 1.21
CA ALA A 278 24.25 21.11 2.28
C ALA A 278 25.71 21.17 1.81
N GLY A 279 25.97 20.85 0.53
CA GLY A 279 27.31 20.57 0.00
C GLY A 279 27.82 21.53 -1.07
N GLN A 280 27.47 22.82 -1.04
CA GLN A 280 28.25 23.85 -1.75
C GLN A 280 28.31 25.12 -0.92
N GLY A 281 29.44 25.28 -0.22
CA GLY A 281 29.83 26.55 0.37
C GLY A 281 29.99 27.61 -0.72
N LYS A 282 28.95 28.43 -0.89
CA LYS A 282 29.10 29.81 -1.32
C LYS A 282 28.17 30.63 -0.44
N THR A 283 28.79 31.48 0.37
CA THR A 283 28.17 32.58 1.09
C THR A 283 27.16 33.29 0.18
N VAL A 284 25.87 33.02 0.37
CA VAL A 284 24.82 33.91 -0.08
C VAL A 284 24.03 34.30 1.14
N SER A 285 24.13 35.59 1.42
CA SER A 285 23.52 36.32 2.50
C SER A 285 22.06 35.94 2.69
N ALA A 286 21.67 35.91 3.96
CA ALA A 286 20.29 35.98 4.39
C ALA A 286 19.50 37.02 3.58
N ALA A 287 18.50 36.56 2.83
CA ALA A 287 17.31 37.33 2.49
C ALA A 287 16.22 36.38 1.96
N MET A 288 15.02 36.56 2.48
CA MET A 288 13.75 35.90 2.14
C MET A 288 13.39 34.59 2.85
N GLY A 289 12.86 34.79 4.06
CA GLY A 289 11.99 33.90 4.82
C GLY A 289 11.56 34.49 6.18
N GLY A 290 11.72 35.81 6.37
CA GLY A 290 11.38 36.54 7.59
C GLY A 290 9.88 36.77 7.66
N GLY A 291 9.21 35.98 8.49
CA GLY A 291 7.80 36.17 8.81
C GLY A 291 7.26 35.01 9.64
N LEU A 292 7.55 33.78 9.22
CA LEU A 292 7.03 32.59 9.87
C LEU A 292 7.85 32.16 11.10
N PHE A 293 9.18 32.31 11.04
CA PHE A 293 10.08 31.84 12.11
C PHE A 293 10.22 32.78 13.31
N ALA A 294 10.00 34.08 13.16
CA ALA A 294 10.07 35.04 14.26
C ALA A 294 8.89 34.91 15.26
N GLY A 295 7.75 34.41 14.78
CA GLY A 295 6.58 34.12 15.61
C GLY A 295 6.69 32.79 16.38
N LEU A 296 7.39 31.82 15.81
CA LEU A 296 7.64 30.51 16.43
C LEU A 296 8.68 30.62 17.56
N ALA A 297 9.79 31.32 17.37
CA ALA A 297 10.84 31.47 18.39
C ALA A 297 10.36 32.09 19.73
N LYS A 298 9.35 32.98 19.70
CA LYS A 298 8.79 33.60 20.91
C LYS A 298 7.96 32.63 21.77
N LEU A 299 7.49 31.52 21.21
CA LEU A 299 6.72 30.49 21.92
C LEU A 299 7.61 29.48 22.67
N PHE A 300 8.94 29.54 22.50
CA PHE A 300 9.89 28.51 22.97
C PHE A 300 10.85 28.99 24.08
N SER A 301 10.49 30.05 24.82
CA SER A 301 11.35 30.64 25.85
C SER A 301 11.15 30.08 27.28
N PHE A 302 10.34 29.03 27.46
CA PHE A 302 10.09 28.42 28.78
C PHE A 302 10.25 26.90 28.73
N GLY A 303 11.49 26.41 28.83
CA GLY A 303 11.84 25.07 29.35
C GLY A 303 11.08 23.83 28.84
N GLY A 304 10.58 23.82 27.61
CA GLY A 304 9.74 22.74 27.08
C GLY A 304 9.82 22.59 25.56
N HIS A 305 9.29 21.48 25.03
CA HIS A 305 9.28 21.20 23.59
C HIS A 305 7.93 21.60 22.94
N PRO A 306 7.90 21.88 21.61
CA PRO A 306 6.72 22.40 20.91
C PRO A 306 5.46 21.52 21.00
N LEU A 307 5.64 20.23 21.20
CA LEU A 307 4.55 19.25 21.22
C LEU A 307 3.76 19.23 22.54
N GLN A 308 4.20 19.91 23.61
CA GLN A 308 3.46 19.90 24.88
C GLN A 308 1.99 20.29 24.69
N GLY A 309 1.07 19.48 25.22
CA GLY A 309 -0.37 19.62 25.08
C GLY A 309 -1.05 18.44 24.38
N LYS A 310 -2.35 18.59 24.13
CA LYS A 310 -3.19 17.58 23.49
C LYS A 310 -3.24 17.78 21.99
N TRP A 311 -3.11 16.70 21.24
CA TRP A 311 -3.11 16.68 19.79
C TRP A 311 -4.07 15.62 19.28
N HIS A 312 -4.81 15.96 18.25
CA HIS A 312 -5.75 15.06 17.60
C HIS A 312 -5.42 14.96 16.12
N MET A 313 -5.40 13.74 15.60
CA MET A 313 -5.19 13.52 14.18
C MET A 313 -6.36 14.10 13.38
N ASP A 314 -6.05 14.93 12.38
CA ASP A 314 -7.07 15.46 11.46
C ASP A 314 -7.53 14.34 10.51
N THR A 315 -8.68 13.76 10.81
CA THR A 315 -9.29 12.65 10.06
C THR A 315 -9.68 13.05 8.63
N GLY A 316 -9.74 14.35 8.31
CA GLY A 316 -9.89 14.85 6.94
C GLY A 316 -8.71 14.51 6.03
N SER A 317 -7.55 14.14 6.60
CA SER A 317 -6.36 13.70 5.85
C SER A 317 -6.52 12.34 5.18
N PHE A 318 -7.58 11.58 5.49
CA PHE A 318 -7.84 10.26 4.91
C PHE A 318 -8.78 10.26 3.69
N GLY A 319 -9.26 11.42 3.24
CA GLY A 319 -10.25 11.51 2.16
C GLY A 319 -11.58 10.82 2.52
N PRO A 320 -12.57 10.78 1.61
CA PRO A 320 -13.95 10.34 1.92
C PRO A 320 -14.12 8.84 2.21
N PHE A 321 -13.04 8.06 2.31
CA PHE A 321 -13.09 6.60 2.49
C PHE A 321 -12.28 6.07 3.69
N GLY A 322 -11.69 6.94 4.51
CA GLY A 322 -10.98 6.53 5.72
C GLY A 322 -11.90 6.39 6.93
N SER A 323 -12.34 5.19 7.27
CA SER A 323 -12.92 4.94 8.59
C SER A 323 -11.79 4.86 9.63
N ALA A 324 -12.03 5.46 10.80
CA ALA A 324 -11.10 5.60 11.93
C ALA A 324 -10.52 4.29 12.51
N GLY A 325 -10.84 3.13 11.93
CA GLY A 325 -10.40 1.81 12.40
C GLY A 325 -8.99 1.40 11.99
N GLN A 326 -8.33 2.10 11.06
CA GLN A 326 -6.97 1.75 10.61
C GLN A 326 -5.83 2.41 11.42
N SER A 327 -6.11 3.34 12.34
CA SER A 327 -5.07 4.12 13.05
C SER A 327 -4.69 3.58 14.43
N ALA A 328 -5.06 2.34 14.77
CA ALA A 328 -4.86 1.79 16.11
C ALA A 328 -3.37 1.70 16.54
N SER A 329 -2.42 1.75 15.60
CA SER A 329 -0.98 1.67 15.89
C SER A 329 -0.28 3.02 16.12
N LEU A 330 -0.93 4.16 15.83
CA LEU A 330 -0.30 5.50 15.92
C LEU A 330 -1.13 6.53 16.69
N GLY A 331 -2.15 6.08 17.45
CA GLY A 331 -2.94 6.96 18.30
C GLY A 331 -3.79 7.95 17.52
N VAL A 332 -5.12 7.90 17.69
CA VAL A 332 -6.01 8.95 17.16
C VAL A 332 -5.72 10.29 17.87
N SER A 333 -5.19 10.24 19.10
CA SER A 333 -4.78 11.39 19.89
C SER A 333 -3.48 11.11 20.65
N PHE A 334 -2.70 12.17 20.83
CA PHE A 334 -1.52 12.20 21.70
C PHE A 334 -1.69 13.28 22.75
N THR A 335 -1.25 13.02 23.98
CA THR A 335 -1.01 14.07 24.97
C THR A 335 0.48 14.06 25.30
N PHE A 336 1.16 15.17 25.10
CA PHE A 336 2.55 15.31 25.53
C PHE A 336 2.65 16.21 26.75
N THR A 337 3.38 15.75 27.75
CA THR A 337 3.83 16.57 28.89
C THR A 337 5.26 17.03 28.64
N SER A 338 5.98 17.50 29.67
CA SER A 338 7.40 17.85 29.56
C SER A 338 8.31 16.69 29.21
N ASP A 339 7.94 15.47 29.61
CA ASP A 339 8.79 14.29 29.58
C ASP A 339 8.01 12.99 29.33
N THR A 340 6.71 13.06 29.04
CA THR A 340 5.89 11.88 28.73
C THR A 340 5.02 12.07 27.49
N MET A 341 4.69 10.95 26.84
CA MET A 341 3.73 10.85 25.75
C MET A 341 2.63 9.86 26.16
N GLU A 342 1.38 10.30 26.05
CA GLU A 342 0.20 9.47 26.28
C GLU A 342 -0.46 9.07 24.96
N MET A 343 -0.74 7.78 24.81
CA MET A 343 -1.43 7.21 23.64
C MET A 343 -2.35 6.08 24.11
N GLY A 344 -3.63 6.14 23.72
CA GLY A 344 -4.59 5.06 24.02
C GLY A 344 -4.85 4.82 25.52
N GLY A 345 -4.60 5.81 26.38
CA GLY A 345 -4.73 5.70 27.83
C GLY A 345 -3.48 5.21 28.58
N ALA A 346 -2.40 4.86 27.87
CA ALA A 346 -1.11 4.55 28.47
C ALA A 346 -0.16 5.76 28.37
N SER A 347 0.58 6.04 29.45
CA SER A 347 1.59 7.12 29.53
C SER A 347 2.99 6.51 29.53
N ILE A 348 3.86 6.98 28.63
CA ILE A 348 5.23 6.48 28.46
C ILE A 348 6.21 7.65 28.57
N LYS A 349 7.27 7.48 29.35
CA LYS A 349 8.31 8.50 29.47
C LYS A 349 9.12 8.60 28.18
N CYS A 350 9.43 9.81 27.76
CA CYS A 350 10.03 10.11 26.46
C CYS A 350 11.15 11.14 26.59
N ASN A 351 12.19 10.97 25.77
CA ASN A 351 13.17 12.02 25.51
C ASN A 351 12.74 12.85 24.29
N PHE A 352 12.86 14.17 24.41
CA PHE A 352 12.46 15.13 23.38
C PHE A 352 13.67 15.94 22.90
N GLU A 353 14.01 15.77 21.63
CA GLU A 353 15.08 16.54 20.98
C GLU A 353 14.46 17.51 19.97
N VAL A 354 14.69 18.81 20.15
CA VAL A 354 14.16 19.86 19.27
C VAL A 354 15.26 20.34 18.33
N ASN A 355 15.02 20.24 17.03
CA ASN A 355 15.92 20.75 15.99
C ASN A 355 15.11 21.56 14.96
N GLY A 356 15.15 22.88 15.09
CA GLY A 356 14.37 23.79 14.24
C GLY A 356 12.87 23.57 14.40
N ASN A 357 12.17 23.26 13.30
CA ASN A 357 10.74 22.92 13.34
C ASN A 357 10.48 21.42 13.57
N ARG A 358 11.50 20.60 13.77
CA ARG A 358 11.36 19.16 14.01
C ARG A 358 11.56 18.82 15.47
N VAL A 359 10.70 17.96 15.98
CA VAL A 359 10.77 17.41 17.34
C VAL A 359 10.87 15.91 17.23
N LYS A 360 12.02 15.37 17.63
CA LYS A 360 12.24 13.93 17.72
C LYS A 360 11.82 13.46 19.11
N VAL A 361 10.92 12.49 19.15
CA VAL A 361 10.36 11.88 20.36
C VAL A 361 10.86 10.45 20.44
N THR A 362 11.57 10.11 21.51
CA THR A 362 12.11 8.77 21.74
C THR A 362 11.55 8.20 23.04
N PRO A 363 10.63 7.24 23.01
CA PRO A 363 10.13 6.58 24.22
C PRO A 363 11.25 5.83 24.95
N GLU A 364 11.29 5.93 26.28
CA GLU A 364 12.26 5.19 27.09
C GLU A 364 12.02 3.67 26.94
N GLY A 365 13.07 2.89 26.68
CA GLY A 365 13.00 1.44 26.53
C GLY A 365 12.75 0.94 25.09
N THR A 366 12.63 1.83 24.10
CA THR A 366 12.55 1.46 22.68
C THR A 366 13.71 2.07 21.87
N ALA A 367 14.08 1.43 20.76
CA ALA A 367 15.03 1.98 19.79
C ALA A 367 14.36 2.83 18.69
N GLU A 368 13.02 2.92 18.71
CA GLU A 368 12.22 3.61 17.71
C GLU A 368 11.97 5.05 18.15
N SER A 369 12.14 6.01 17.23
CA SER A 369 11.87 7.43 17.47
C SER A 369 10.91 7.98 16.43
N TYR A 370 10.00 8.86 16.86
CA TYR A 370 9.05 9.56 16.00
C TYR A 370 9.54 10.98 15.72
N ILE A 371 9.39 11.46 14.49
CA ILE A 371 9.76 12.83 14.12
C ILE A 371 8.49 13.60 13.77
N PHE A 372 8.20 14.64 14.55
CA PHE A 372 7.11 15.58 14.31
C PHE A 372 7.67 16.85 13.69
N GLU A 373 7.14 17.24 12.53
CA GLU A 373 7.44 18.51 11.90
C GLU A 373 6.34 19.52 12.22
N MET A 374 6.67 20.56 12.98
CA MET A 374 5.79 21.66 13.30
C MET A 374 5.61 22.54 12.06
N ARG A 375 4.36 22.66 11.59
CA ARG A 375 3.99 23.62 10.53
C ARG A 375 3.65 24.98 11.11
N ASP A 376 2.98 24.98 12.26
CA ASP A 376 2.67 26.15 13.06
C ASP A 376 2.43 25.75 14.53
N LYS A 377 1.97 26.66 15.39
CA LYS A 377 1.74 26.40 16.82
C LYS A 377 0.67 25.33 17.11
N ASN A 378 -0.28 25.16 16.20
CA ASN A 378 -1.46 24.30 16.31
C ASN A 378 -1.44 23.13 15.32
N THR A 379 -0.47 23.06 14.41
CA THR A 379 -0.41 22.03 13.37
C THR A 379 0.96 21.35 13.37
N ALA A 380 0.97 20.04 13.57
CA ALA A 380 2.16 19.20 13.48
C ALA A 380 1.93 18.09 12.45
N ILE A 381 2.97 17.69 11.75
CA ILE A 381 2.92 16.59 10.79
C ILE A 381 3.88 15.50 11.25
N VAL A 382 3.39 14.27 11.31
CA VAL A 382 4.26 13.11 11.46
C VAL A 382 4.52 12.55 10.07
N ASP A 383 5.78 12.55 9.67
CA ASP A 383 6.23 11.95 8.42
C ASP A 383 6.61 10.49 8.67
N LEU A 384 5.78 9.58 8.16
CA LEU A 384 6.01 8.13 8.24
C LEU A 384 6.48 7.59 6.88
N GLY A 385 7.19 8.43 6.12
CA GLY A 385 7.63 8.17 4.76
C GLY A 385 6.54 8.45 3.74
N ILE A 386 5.58 7.54 3.59
CA ILE A 386 4.56 7.62 2.51
C ILE A 386 3.23 8.24 2.92
N PHE A 387 3.02 8.48 4.21
CA PHE A 387 1.87 9.21 4.74
C PHE A 387 2.35 10.37 5.58
N GLN A 388 1.74 11.54 5.36
CA GLN A 388 1.84 12.67 6.26
C GLN A 388 0.56 12.67 7.10
N LEU A 389 0.71 12.37 8.39
CA LEU A 389 -0.39 12.48 9.33
C LEU A 389 -0.38 13.88 9.91
N THR A 390 -1.44 14.64 9.61
CA THR A 390 -1.62 15.97 10.19
C THR A 390 -2.29 15.84 11.55
N TYR A 391 -1.68 16.43 12.57
CA TYR A 391 -2.22 16.56 13.91
C TYR A 391 -2.52 18.02 14.20
N LYS A 392 -3.71 18.26 14.75
CA LYS A 392 -4.16 19.56 15.22
C LYS A 392 -4.17 19.61 16.74
N ARG A 393 -3.64 20.68 17.31
CA ARG A 393 -3.65 20.91 18.76
C ARG A 393 -5.09 21.13 19.20
N VAL A 394 -5.51 20.36 20.21
CA VAL A 394 -6.81 20.55 20.88
C VAL A 394 -6.62 21.64 21.91
N GLN A 395 -7.40 22.71 21.80
CA GLN A 395 -7.38 23.82 22.76
C GLN A 395 -7.95 23.41 24.11
#